data_AF-A0A061BL59-F1
#
_entry.id   AF-A0A061BL59-F1
#
_cell.length_a   1.000
_cell.length_b   1.000
_cell.length_c   1.000
_cell.angle_alpha   90.00
_cell.angle_beta   90.00
_cell.angle_gamma   90.00
#
_symmetry.space_group_name_H-M   'P 1'
#
loop_
_entity.id
_entity.type
_entity.pdbx_description
1 polymer ?
#
loop_
_entity_poly.entity_id
_entity_poly.type
_entity_poly.pdbx_seq_one_letter_code
_entity_poly.pdbx_strand_id
1 'polypeptide(L)'
;MTSNPTACLDHRFNRTYLIRSPGHLPHNLTAMGCKSVCSNCPKSLPGQPCLTPLGFRGFSGSTKPGKELCKVLTKFLDNSNINSLICLMTKPPSTLPEHFQFALTLGNMLHKGKSSGGNGVSAAFRTSIENASIRLYENPLELTDALSDAYGNTQADHRHTSREPKHAPLSSLSMNQSCMLPKTDNIFCGPYLQSLCHDSYYSLAEKHCNLYLSWAIYLPWQFWNYLKTLYDSFCGISCQDWGCSGCLRGDKCKTGKHGTDYNCRCWSVVKCRGVQSTFYSYGFTFGDAKTLLDENELRYCHDFCKQLENILNSQFFKDLLQKCDEFIFTIRAPFLWMTVALWSLSLFYLICVMVGRLDVLHIRSHLRIPSSHRITAQSLLAAAQVGRLAKISYLQP
;
A
#
# COMPACT_ATOMS: atom_id res chain seq x y z
N MET A 1 -18.49 16.09 39.09
CA MET A 1 -19.05 14.76 38.80
C MET A 1 -18.27 14.21 37.61
N THR A 2 -17.52 13.14 37.86
CA THR A 2 -16.54 12.53 36.98
C THR A 2 -17.16 11.98 35.70
N SER A 3 -16.56 12.33 34.57
CA SER A 3 -16.82 11.77 33.25
C SER A 3 -16.46 10.28 33.20
N ASN A 4 -17.44 9.41 33.00
CA ASN A 4 -17.21 8.00 32.66
C ASN A 4 -16.96 7.87 31.14
N PRO A 5 -15.81 7.35 30.70
CA PRO A 5 -15.58 7.01 29.31
C PRO A 5 -16.19 5.63 28.99
N THR A 6 -16.87 5.54 27.85
CA THR A 6 -17.15 4.30 27.11
C THR A 6 -17.93 3.19 27.86
N ALA A 7 -19.23 3.36 28.02
CA ALA A 7 -20.13 2.21 28.19
C ALA A 7 -20.39 1.58 26.82
N CYS A 8 -19.61 0.55 26.44
CA CYS A 8 -20.03 -0.38 25.40
C CYS A 8 -21.35 -1.03 25.87
N LEU A 9 -22.43 -0.83 25.12
CA LEU A 9 -23.72 -1.49 25.37
C LEU A 9 -23.50 -3.01 25.43
N ASP A 10 -23.73 -3.56 26.62
CA ASP A 10 -23.53 -4.97 26.97
C ASP A 10 -24.62 -5.84 26.32
N HIS A 11 -24.53 -6.03 25.00
CA HIS A 11 -25.24 -7.11 24.35
C HIS A 11 -24.45 -8.40 24.56
N ARG A 12 -24.82 -9.14 25.60
CA ARG A 12 -24.46 -10.56 25.79
C ARG A 12 -24.86 -11.37 24.55
N PHE A 13 -24.01 -11.40 23.52
CA PHE A 13 -24.16 -12.26 22.36
C PHE A 13 -23.50 -13.62 22.65
N ASN A 14 -24.32 -14.67 22.59
CA ASN A 14 -23.96 -16.03 22.94
C ASN A 14 -22.71 -16.56 22.21
N ARG A 15 -21.80 -17.13 23.01
CA ARG A 15 -20.43 -17.59 22.71
C ARG A 15 -20.26 -18.73 21.69
N THR A 16 -21.30 -19.24 21.04
CA THR A 16 -21.24 -20.63 20.52
C THR A 16 -21.61 -20.85 19.06
N TYR A 17 -21.92 -19.84 18.26
CA TYR A 17 -22.58 -20.12 16.98
C TYR A 17 -21.72 -20.11 15.72
N LEU A 18 -20.47 -19.66 15.67
CA LEU A 18 -19.70 -19.57 14.40
C LEU A 18 -18.77 -20.76 14.04
N ILE A 19 -18.60 -21.76 14.91
CA ILE A 19 -17.53 -22.78 14.79
C ILE A 19 -17.92 -23.99 13.92
N ARG A 20 -18.52 -23.82 12.74
CA ARG A 20 -18.93 -25.01 11.94
C ARG A 20 -18.92 -24.88 10.43
N SER A 21 -18.20 -23.89 9.91
CA SER A 21 -17.82 -23.85 8.49
C SER A 21 -16.28 -23.76 8.40
N PRO A 22 -15.55 -24.84 8.71
CA PRO A 22 -14.08 -24.82 8.79
C PRO A 22 -13.38 -24.64 7.43
N GLY A 23 -14.11 -24.56 6.31
CA GLY A 23 -13.52 -24.67 4.98
C GLY A 23 -12.71 -23.47 4.49
N HIS A 24 -12.88 -22.28 5.07
CA HIS A 24 -12.31 -21.05 4.46
C HIS A 24 -11.75 -20.01 5.44
N LEU A 25 -11.73 -20.28 6.75
CA LEU A 25 -11.17 -19.35 7.73
C LEU A 25 -9.86 -19.91 8.29
N PRO A 26 -8.72 -19.21 8.13
CA PRO A 26 -7.42 -19.71 8.57
C PRO A 26 -7.23 -19.60 10.10
N HIS A 27 -8.25 -19.16 10.85
CA HIS A 27 -8.13 -18.85 12.26
C HIS A 27 -9.45 -19.02 13.02
N ASN A 28 -9.35 -19.17 14.35
CA ASN A 28 -10.49 -19.28 15.25
C ASN A 28 -10.76 -17.94 15.96
N LEU A 29 -12.02 -17.54 16.03
CA LEU A 29 -12.46 -16.31 16.70
C LEU A 29 -13.02 -16.65 18.08
N THR A 30 -12.36 -16.16 19.13
CA THR A 30 -12.67 -16.52 20.52
C THR A 30 -13.46 -15.45 21.28
N ALA A 31 -13.47 -14.20 20.79
CA ALA A 31 -14.31 -13.13 21.33
C ALA A 31 -14.93 -12.28 20.21
N MET A 32 -16.25 -12.12 20.23
CA MET A 32 -16.97 -11.13 19.41
C MET A 32 -17.74 -10.19 20.35
N GLY A 33 -17.09 -9.10 20.74
CA GLY A 33 -17.69 -7.95 21.46
C GLY A 33 -17.27 -6.65 20.77
N CYS A 34 -17.03 -5.57 21.52
CA CYS A 34 -16.52 -4.29 20.97
C CYS A 34 -15.12 -4.41 20.30
N LYS A 35 -14.38 -5.49 20.55
CA LYS A 35 -13.17 -5.87 19.80
C LYS A 35 -13.22 -7.37 19.53
N SER A 36 -12.97 -7.77 18.28
CA SER A 36 -12.73 -9.18 17.93
C SER A 36 -11.29 -9.54 18.26
N VAL A 37 -11.10 -10.62 19.02
CA VAL A 37 -9.77 -11.15 19.34
C VAL A 37 -9.60 -12.48 18.61
N CYS A 38 -8.56 -12.56 17.80
CA CYS A 38 -8.15 -13.78 17.14
C CYS A 38 -6.96 -14.38 17.90
N SER A 39 -7.17 -15.50 18.59
CA SER A 39 -6.15 -16.12 19.44
C SER A 39 -5.12 -16.96 18.67
N ASN A 40 -5.49 -17.50 17.51
CA ASN A 40 -4.63 -18.36 16.68
C ASN A 40 -4.42 -17.79 15.27
N CYS A 41 -4.51 -16.47 15.08
CA CYS A 41 -4.22 -15.91 13.76
C CYS A 41 -2.72 -16.12 13.47
N PRO A 42 -2.35 -16.89 12.43
CA PRO A 42 -1.00 -16.76 11.90
C PRO A 42 -0.80 -15.28 11.55
N LYS A 43 0.40 -14.74 11.75
CA LYS A 43 0.73 -13.39 11.24
C LYS A 43 0.38 -13.41 9.76
N SER A 44 -0.71 -12.72 9.38
CA SER A 44 -1.20 -12.70 8.01
C SER A 44 -0.06 -12.24 7.11
N LEU A 45 0.09 -12.87 5.94
CA LEU A 45 1.11 -12.41 5.00
C LEU A 45 0.83 -10.94 4.62
N PRO A 46 1.86 -10.16 4.26
CA PRO A 46 1.68 -8.79 3.83
C PRO A 46 0.56 -8.66 2.78
N GLY A 47 -0.44 -7.81 3.08
CA GLY A 47 -1.56 -7.55 2.18
C GLY A 47 -2.78 -8.47 2.34
N GLN A 48 -2.68 -9.56 3.12
CA GLN A 48 -3.85 -10.40 3.42
C GLN A 48 -4.81 -9.69 4.38
N PRO A 49 -6.11 -9.55 4.04
CA PRO A 49 -7.10 -9.06 4.98
C PRO A 49 -7.34 -10.07 6.10
N CYS A 50 -7.71 -9.57 7.29
CA CYS A 50 -8.29 -10.42 8.31
C CYS A 50 -9.67 -10.86 7.84
N LEU A 51 -9.80 -12.11 7.42
CA LEU A 51 -11.07 -12.68 6.97
C LEU A 51 -12.03 -12.78 8.17
N THR A 52 -12.99 -11.88 8.24
CA THR A 52 -14.11 -12.00 9.17
C THR A 52 -15.07 -13.10 8.67
N PRO A 53 -15.58 -13.97 9.56
CA PRO A 53 -16.56 -14.97 9.20
C PRO A 53 -17.80 -14.28 8.65
N LEU A 54 -18.05 -14.45 7.37
CA LEU A 54 -19.35 -14.16 6.78
C LEU A 54 -20.32 -15.24 7.26
N GLY A 55 -21.13 -14.89 8.26
CA GLY A 55 -22.08 -15.82 8.85
C GLY A 55 -23.05 -15.13 9.80
N PHE A 56 -24.23 -14.75 9.31
CA PHE A 56 -25.37 -14.41 10.15
C PHE A 56 -25.94 -15.70 10.75
N ARG A 57 -25.32 -16.26 11.79
CA ARG A 57 -25.86 -17.47 12.44
C ARG A 57 -26.88 -17.22 13.54
N GLY A 58 -27.07 -15.97 13.96
CA GLY A 58 -27.91 -15.68 15.14
C GLY A 58 -28.57 -14.30 15.16
N PHE A 59 -28.92 -13.72 14.01
CA PHE A 59 -29.63 -12.42 13.98
C PHE A 59 -31.15 -12.54 13.91
N SER A 60 -31.71 -13.75 13.79
CA SER A 60 -33.15 -13.93 13.62
C SER A 60 -33.73 -14.81 14.72
N GLY A 61 -34.66 -14.26 15.49
CA GLY A 61 -35.51 -15.02 16.42
C GLY A 61 -36.47 -16.00 15.74
N SER A 62 -36.43 -16.12 14.40
CA SER A 62 -37.21 -17.09 13.62
C SER A 62 -36.44 -17.58 12.39
N THR A 63 -36.63 -18.84 12.01
CA THR A 63 -36.14 -19.38 10.73
C THR A 63 -36.98 -18.80 9.59
N LYS A 64 -36.40 -17.91 8.79
CA LYS A 64 -37.00 -17.39 7.55
C LYS A 64 -36.25 -17.91 6.33
N PRO A 65 -36.92 -18.08 5.18
CA PRO A 65 -36.23 -18.47 3.95
C PRO A 65 -35.30 -17.34 3.48
N GLY A 66 -34.17 -17.69 2.84
CA GLY A 66 -33.19 -16.72 2.33
C GLY A 66 -33.77 -15.68 1.35
N LYS A 67 -34.91 -16.00 0.72
CA LYS A 67 -35.66 -15.05 -0.12
C LYS A 67 -36.13 -13.81 0.64
N GLU A 68 -36.51 -13.94 1.91
CA GLU A 68 -36.92 -12.79 2.74
C GLU A 68 -35.72 -11.91 3.12
N LEU A 69 -34.56 -12.53 3.39
CA LEU A 69 -33.31 -11.78 3.57
C LEU A 69 -32.95 -11.02 2.29
N CYS A 70 -33.05 -11.68 1.14
CA CYS A 70 -32.84 -11.05 -0.17
C CYS A 70 -33.78 -9.84 -0.35
N LYS A 71 -35.09 -9.98 -0.12
CA LYS A 71 -36.05 -8.85 -0.21
C LYS A 71 -35.68 -7.66 0.69
N VAL A 72 -35.26 -7.93 1.93
CA VAL A 72 -34.87 -6.86 2.87
C VAL A 72 -33.58 -6.19 2.41
N LEU A 73 -32.57 -6.97 2.02
CA LEU A 73 -31.31 -6.44 1.51
C LEU A 73 -31.51 -5.67 0.22
N THR A 74 -32.34 -6.14 -0.70
CA THR A 74 -32.73 -5.40 -1.91
C THR A 74 -33.36 -4.06 -1.55
N LYS A 75 -34.37 -4.02 -0.66
CA LYS A 75 -34.98 -2.74 -0.24
C LYS A 75 -34.00 -1.78 0.44
N PHE A 76 -33.04 -2.32 1.19
CA PHE A 76 -32.00 -1.51 1.82
C PHE A 76 -31.06 -0.98 0.74
N LEU A 77 -30.42 -1.85 -0.03
CA LEU A 77 -29.36 -1.54 -1.00
C LEU A 77 -29.86 -0.86 -2.29
N ASP A 78 -31.13 -0.99 -2.65
CA ASP A 78 -31.75 -0.27 -3.80
C ASP A 78 -31.82 1.23 -3.56
N ASN A 79 -31.62 1.70 -2.32
CA ASN A 79 -31.58 3.12 -2.05
C ASN A 79 -30.25 3.71 -2.56
N SER A 80 -30.33 4.49 -3.63
CA SER A 80 -29.19 5.16 -4.27
C SER A 80 -28.37 6.02 -3.29
N ASN A 81 -28.99 6.52 -2.21
CA ASN A 81 -28.33 7.31 -1.19
C ASN A 81 -27.45 6.48 -0.24
N ILE A 82 -27.49 5.14 -0.27
CA ILE A 82 -26.58 4.33 0.56
C ILE A 82 -25.15 4.39 0.02
N ASN A 83 -24.99 4.49 -1.30
CA ASN A 83 -23.65 4.62 -1.89
C ASN A 83 -22.94 5.90 -1.42
N SER A 84 -23.68 6.97 -1.14
CA SER A 84 -23.09 8.19 -0.57
C SER A 84 -22.71 8.03 0.90
N LEU A 85 -23.34 7.13 1.66
CA LEU A 85 -22.93 6.80 3.03
C LEU A 85 -21.56 6.11 3.05
N ILE A 86 -21.25 5.28 2.06
CA ILE A 86 -19.94 4.62 1.93
C ILE A 86 -18.84 5.66 1.71
N CYS A 87 -19.15 6.75 0.99
CA CYS A 87 -18.23 7.87 0.78
C CYS A 87 -17.99 8.74 2.04
N LEU A 88 -18.77 8.59 3.12
CA LEU A 88 -18.63 9.41 4.34
C LEU A 88 -17.43 9.02 5.21
N MET A 89 -17.03 7.74 5.17
CA MET A 89 -15.90 7.23 5.95
C MET A 89 -14.83 6.69 5.00
N THR A 90 -13.96 7.60 4.56
CA THR A 90 -12.81 7.25 3.72
C THR A 90 -11.71 6.64 4.59
N LYS A 91 -11.42 5.35 4.37
CA LYS A 91 -10.31 4.63 4.99
C LYS A 91 -9.19 4.47 3.95
N PRO A 92 -7.92 4.69 4.29
CA PRO A 92 -6.81 4.37 3.39
C PRO A 92 -6.81 2.86 3.08
N PRO A 93 -6.60 2.47 1.82
CA PRO A 93 -6.47 1.06 1.49
C PRO A 93 -5.25 0.52 2.23
N SER A 94 -5.44 -0.62 2.89
CA SER A 94 -4.49 -1.23 3.82
C SER A 94 -4.14 -2.65 3.41
N THR A 95 -5.10 -3.35 2.80
CA THR A 95 -4.95 -4.73 2.31
C THR A 95 -4.87 -4.75 0.78
N LEU A 96 -4.37 -5.84 0.22
CA LEU A 96 -4.28 -6.03 -1.23
C LEU A 96 -5.61 -5.80 -1.98
N PRO A 97 -6.76 -6.36 -1.57
CA PRO A 97 -8.02 -6.19 -2.30
C PRO A 97 -8.58 -4.77 -2.18
N GLU A 98 -8.30 -4.05 -1.09
CA GLU A 98 -8.62 -2.62 -0.94
C GLU A 98 -7.80 -1.77 -1.92
N HIS A 99 -6.48 -2.00 -1.99
CA HIS A 99 -5.60 -1.29 -2.93
C HIS A 99 -5.99 -1.60 -4.38
N PHE A 100 -6.25 -2.86 -4.69
CA PHE A 100 -6.62 -3.31 -6.03
C PHE A 100 -7.89 -2.58 -6.50
N GLN A 101 -8.93 -2.56 -5.66
CA GLN A 101 -10.16 -1.87 -6.03
C GLN A 101 -9.97 -0.35 -6.15
N PHE A 102 -9.27 0.27 -5.20
CA PHE A 102 -8.98 1.70 -5.24
C PHE A 102 -8.22 2.08 -6.52
N ALA A 103 -7.20 1.31 -6.89
CA ALA A 103 -6.41 1.52 -8.10
C ALA A 103 -7.27 1.46 -9.37
N LEU A 104 -8.13 0.45 -9.51
CA LEU A 104 -9.02 0.31 -10.65
C LEU A 104 -10.02 1.48 -10.77
N THR A 105 -10.65 1.85 -9.65
CA THR A 105 -11.59 2.99 -9.63
C THR A 105 -10.88 4.30 -9.95
N LEU A 106 -9.68 4.51 -9.41
CA LEU A 106 -8.85 5.68 -9.66
C LEU A 106 -8.45 5.79 -11.13
N GLY A 107 -7.93 4.69 -11.72
CA GLY A 107 -7.55 4.64 -13.14
C GLY A 107 -8.73 4.95 -14.07
N ASN A 108 -9.89 4.33 -13.81
CA ASN A 108 -11.12 4.58 -14.56
C ASN A 108 -11.61 6.04 -14.40
N MET A 109 -11.54 6.60 -13.20
CA MET A 109 -11.91 7.99 -12.92
C MET A 109 -11.02 8.97 -13.68
N LEU A 110 -9.70 8.75 -13.69
CA LEU A 110 -8.74 9.59 -14.41
C LEU A 110 -8.89 9.47 -15.92
N HIS A 111 -9.07 8.25 -16.44
CA HIS A 111 -9.29 8.02 -17.86
C HIS A 111 -10.55 8.72 -18.38
N LYS A 112 -11.68 8.58 -17.66
CA LYS A 112 -12.94 9.27 -18.02
C LYS A 112 -12.79 10.79 -18.00
N GLY A 113 -11.93 11.32 -17.13
CA GLY A 113 -11.58 12.75 -17.08
C GLY A 113 -10.96 13.31 -18.36
N LYS A 114 -10.37 12.45 -19.21
CA LYS A 114 -9.77 12.84 -20.50
C LYS A 114 -10.81 13.10 -21.60
N SER A 115 -12.05 12.64 -21.42
CA SER A 115 -13.13 12.80 -22.41
C SER A 115 -13.85 14.14 -22.25
N SER A 116 -14.46 14.63 -23.34
CA SER A 116 -15.12 15.96 -23.44
C SER A 116 -16.21 16.26 -22.38
N GLY A 117 -16.66 15.25 -21.62
CA GLY A 117 -17.60 15.39 -20.50
C GLY A 117 -16.94 15.24 -19.12
N GLY A 118 -15.73 15.79 -18.94
CA GLY A 118 -14.88 15.60 -17.77
C GLY A 118 -15.63 15.55 -16.44
N ASN A 119 -15.46 14.44 -15.72
CA ASN A 119 -16.01 14.24 -14.38
C ASN A 119 -15.38 15.25 -13.39
N GLY A 120 -16.20 15.95 -12.60
CA GLY A 120 -15.74 16.93 -11.60
C GLY A 120 -14.66 16.38 -10.64
N VAL A 121 -14.69 15.07 -10.38
CA VAL A 121 -13.71 14.38 -9.53
C VAL A 121 -12.29 14.38 -10.13
N SER A 122 -12.11 14.18 -11.44
CA SER A 122 -10.76 14.20 -12.05
C SER A 122 -10.17 15.60 -12.09
N ALA A 123 -11.01 16.61 -12.37
CA ALA A 123 -10.63 18.01 -12.30
C ALA A 123 -10.19 18.39 -10.88
N ALA A 124 -10.98 18.02 -9.87
CA ALA A 124 -10.63 18.25 -8.46
C ALA A 124 -9.37 17.49 -8.04
N PHE A 125 -9.15 16.29 -8.58
CA PHE A 125 -7.90 15.54 -8.35
C PHE A 125 -6.69 16.27 -8.93
N ARG A 126 -6.79 16.79 -10.16
CA ARG A 126 -5.72 17.62 -10.76
C ARG A 126 -5.46 18.89 -9.95
N THR A 127 -6.51 19.58 -9.50
CA THR A 127 -6.38 20.75 -8.62
C THR A 127 -5.72 20.37 -7.29
N SER A 128 -5.99 19.17 -6.76
CA SER A 128 -5.31 18.64 -5.58
C SER A 128 -3.79 18.48 -5.80
N ILE A 129 -3.38 17.96 -6.97
CA ILE A 129 -1.96 17.82 -7.35
C ILE A 129 -1.28 19.20 -7.39
N GLU A 130 -1.91 20.17 -8.05
CA GLU A 130 -1.37 21.54 -8.17
C GLU A 130 -1.25 22.22 -6.80
N ASN A 131 -2.27 22.08 -5.96
CA ASN A 131 -2.27 22.67 -4.62
C ASN A 131 -1.25 22.01 -3.69
N ALA A 132 -1.18 20.67 -3.69
CA ALA A 132 -0.24 19.93 -2.86
C ALA A 132 1.21 20.17 -3.26
N SER A 133 1.48 20.36 -4.56
CA SER A 133 2.80 20.71 -5.07
C SER A 133 3.13 22.18 -5.01
N ILE A 134 2.21 23.06 -4.59
CA ILE A 134 2.35 24.52 -4.64
C ILE A 134 2.78 24.97 -6.07
N ARG A 135 2.30 24.24 -7.09
CA ARG A 135 2.66 24.43 -8.51
C ARG A 135 4.15 24.26 -8.83
N LEU A 136 4.93 23.59 -7.99
CA LEU A 136 6.31 23.20 -8.32
C LEU A 136 6.36 22.04 -9.31
N TYR A 137 5.30 21.23 -9.39
CA TYR A 137 5.23 20.13 -10.34
C TYR A 137 4.60 20.62 -11.65
N GLU A 138 5.42 20.84 -12.68
CA GLU A 138 5.04 21.55 -13.91
C GLU A 138 3.87 20.89 -14.67
N ASN A 139 3.86 19.55 -14.75
CA ASN A 139 2.89 18.80 -15.56
C ASN A 139 2.09 17.78 -14.74
N PRO A 140 1.01 18.18 -14.05
CA PRO A 140 0.11 17.25 -13.34
C PRO A 140 -0.43 16.10 -14.21
N LEU A 141 -0.54 16.35 -15.52
CA LEU A 141 -1.04 15.38 -16.50
C LEU A 141 -0.16 14.13 -16.59
N GLU A 142 1.16 14.28 -16.51
CA GLU A 142 2.09 13.14 -16.58
C GLU A 142 1.85 12.14 -15.44
N LEU A 143 1.56 12.65 -14.24
CA LEU A 143 1.27 11.80 -13.09
C LEU A 143 -0.10 11.12 -13.24
N THR A 144 -1.12 11.86 -13.68
CA THR A 144 -2.45 11.28 -13.90
C THR A 144 -2.46 10.28 -15.06
N ASP A 145 -1.63 10.49 -16.08
CA ASP A 145 -1.46 9.59 -17.22
C ASP A 145 -0.77 8.32 -16.77
N ALA A 146 0.34 8.41 -16.02
CA ALA A 146 1.01 7.24 -15.46
C ALA A 146 0.08 6.41 -14.54
N LEU A 147 -0.74 7.07 -13.70
CA LEU A 147 -1.77 6.40 -12.88
C LEU A 147 -2.84 5.72 -13.74
N SER A 148 -3.34 6.42 -14.77
CA SER A 148 -4.35 5.89 -15.70
C SER A 148 -3.82 4.69 -16.49
N ASP A 149 -2.58 4.74 -16.95
CA ASP A 149 -1.99 3.72 -17.82
C ASP A 149 -1.61 2.47 -17.02
N ALA A 150 -1.05 2.64 -15.80
CA ALA A 150 -0.71 1.52 -14.93
C ALA A 150 -1.94 0.76 -14.41
N TYR A 151 -3.00 1.49 -14.03
CA TYR A 151 -4.20 0.85 -13.48
C TYR A 151 -5.19 0.40 -14.57
N GLY A 152 -5.15 1.04 -15.74
CA GLY A 152 -5.95 0.68 -16.91
C GLY A 152 -7.26 1.45 -17.02
N ASN A 153 -7.79 1.50 -18.25
CA ASN A 153 -8.75 2.53 -18.64
C ASN A 153 -10.24 2.14 -18.68
N THR A 154 -10.62 0.88 -18.88
CA THR A 154 -11.91 0.32 -18.47
C THR A 154 -11.79 -1.20 -18.38
N GLN A 155 -12.70 -1.88 -17.68
CA GLN A 155 -12.79 -3.34 -17.69
C GLN A 155 -13.55 -3.88 -18.93
N ALA A 156 -14.03 -2.97 -19.81
CA ALA A 156 -14.87 -3.30 -20.96
C ALA A 156 -14.16 -3.11 -22.31
N ASP A 157 -13.13 -2.25 -22.37
CA ASP A 157 -12.37 -2.01 -23.60
C ASP A 157 -11.21 -3.00 -23.71
N HIS A 158 -11.28 -3.89 -24.72
CA HIS A 158 -10.18 -4.78 -25.11
C HIS A 158 -9.14 -4.11 -26.01
N ARG A 159 -9.12 -2.78 -26.04
CA ARG A 159 -8.18 -2.02 -26.88
C ARG A 159 -6.82 -2.04 -26.20
N HIS A 160 -6.04 -3.07 -26.48
CA HIS A 160 -4.60 -3.05 -26.25
C HIS A 160 -4.00 -1.96 -27.12
N THR A 161 -3.72 -0.79 -26.51
CA THR A 161 -3.05 0.33 -27.16
C THR A 161 -1.64 -0.02 -27.61
N SER A 162 -1.01 -1.00 -26.96
CA SER A 162 0.23 -1.64 -27.41
C SER A 162 0.08 -3.16 -27.38
N ARG A 163 0.42 -3.83 -28.48
CA ARG A 163 0.44 -5.30 -28.59
C ARG A 163 1.66 -5.91 -27.90
N GLU A 164 2.13 -5.27 -26.83
CA GLU A 164 3.36 -5.63 -26.15
C GLU A 164 3.05 -6.08 -24.73
N PRO A 165 3.50 -7.27 -24.31
CA PRO A 165 3.26 -7.77 -22.94
C PRO A 165 3.91 -6.90 -21.86
N LYS A 166 4.86 -6.04 -22.22
CA LYS A 166 5.50 -5.04 -21.33
C LYS A 166 4.54 -3.94 -20.86
N HIS A 167 3.38 -3.82 -21.48
CA HIS A 167 2.40 -2.77 -21.23
C HIS A 167 1.07 -3.36 -20.72
N ALA A 168 1.15 -4.30 -19.76
CA ALA A 168 -0.02 -4.90 -19.15
C ALA A 168 -0.57 -4.02 -18.00
N PRO A 169 -1.76 -3.41 -18.13
CA PRO A 169 -2.37 -2.64 -17.04
C PRO A 169 -2.94 -3.58 -15.97
N LEU A 170 -3.12 -3.08 -14.74
CA LEU A 170 -3.72 -3.83 -13.63
C LEU A 170 -5.13 -4.35 -13.98
N SER A 171 -5.94 -3.55 -14.68
CA SER A 171 -7.30 -3.91 -15.10
C SER A 171 -7.39 -5.21 -15.88
N SER A 172 -6.30 -5.65 -16.52
CA SER A 172 -6.22 -6.91 -17.25
C SER A 172 -6.49 -8.16 -16.41
N LEU A 173 -6.36 -8.08 -15.08
CA LEU A 173 -6.70 -9.16 -14.13
C LEU A 173 -8.19 -9.20 -13.78
N SER A 174 -8.95 -8.18 -14.13
CA SER A 174 -10.35 -7.98 -13.73
C SER A 174 -11.21 -7.49 -14.89
N MET A 175 -10.94 -7.94 -16.11
CA MET A 175 -11.73 -7.55 -17.29
C MET A 175 -13.11 -8.21 -17.25
N ASN A 176 -14.11 -7.64 -17.91
CA ASN A 176 -15.45 -8.23 -18.01
C ASN A 176 -15.50 -9.44 -18.93
N GLN A 177 -14.54 -9.54 -19.85
CA GLN A 177 -14.42 -10.58 -20.87
C GLN A 177 -12.96 -10.96 -21.04
N SER A 178 -12.69 -12.11 -21.63
CA SER A 178 -11.33 -12.58 -21.88
C SER A 178 -10.78 -12.02 -23.20
N CYS A 179 -9.52 -11.56 -23.21
CA CYS A 179 -8.88 -11.14 -24.45
C CYS A 179 -8.56 -12.34 -25.34
N MET A 180 -9.13 -12.38 -26.53
CA MET A 180 -8.87 -13.41 -27.54
C MET A 180 -7.64 -13.05 -28.40
N LEU A 181 -6.49 -12.87 -27.77
CA LEU A 181 -5.23 -12.61 -28.47
C LEU A 181 -4.47 -13.90 -28.77
N PRO A 182 -3.68 -13.94 -29.87
CA PRO A 182 -2.76 -15.04 -30.14
C PRO A 182 -1.81 -15.29 -28.95
N LYS A 183 -1.52 -16.56 -28.66
CA LYS A 183 -0.58 -16.94 -27.58
C LYS A 183 0.84 -16.36 -27.77
N THR A 184 1.20 -15.97 -28.99
CA THR A 184 2.47 -15.30 -29.32
C THR A 184 2.61 -13.95 -28.64
N ASP A 185 1.50 -13.27 -28.38
CA ASP A 185 1.50 -11.91 -27.84
C ASP A 185 1.71 -11.94 -26.31
N ASN A 186 1.62 -13.13 -25.69
CA ASN A 186 1.84 -13.38 -24.27
C ASN A 186 0.99 -12.48 -23.34
N ILE A 187 -0.17 -12.04 -23.83
CA ILE A 187 -1.15 -11.22 -23.10
C ILE A 187 -2.38 -12.09 -22.82
N PHE A 188 -2.68 -12.28 -21.54
CA PHE A 188 -3.75 -13.16 -21.07
C PHE A 188 -4.74 -12.40 -20.19
N CYS A 189 -5.38 -11.36 -20.71
CA CYS A 189 -6.37 -10.61 -19.95
C CYS A 189 -7.65 -11.43 -19.71
N GLY A 190 -8.34 -11.20 -18.59
CA GLY A 190 -9.64 -11.81 -18.33
C GLY A 190 -10.25 -11.50 -16.95
N PRO A 191 -11.45 -12.02 -16.68
CA PRO A 191 -12.20 -11.84 -15.42
C PRO A 191 -11.66 -12.64 -14.23
N TYR A 192 -10.35 -12.63 -13.99
CA TYR A 192 -9.72 -13.48 -12.97
C TYR A 192 -10.02 -13.07 -11.53
N LEU A 193 -9.94 -11.77 -11.22
CA LEU A 193 -10.01 -11.25 -9.87
C LEU A 193 -11.15 -10.24 -9.74
N GLN A 194 -11.94 -10.41 -8.68
CA GLN A 194 -12.84 -9.42 -8.15
C GLN A 194 -12.58 -9.26 -6.66
N SER A 195 -12.41 -8.01 -6.22
CA SER A 195 -12.17 -7.68 -4.82
C SER A 195 -13.42 -7.92 -3.99
N LEU A 196 -13.27 -8.57 -2.83
CA LEU A 196 -14.36 -8.64 -1.84
C LEU A 196 -14.68 -7.27 -1.22
N CYS A 197 -13.78 -6.30 -1.37
CA CYS A 197 -13.95 -4.92 -0.92
C CYS A 197 -14.41 -3.99 -2.07
N HIS A 198 -14.99 -4.55 -3.14
CA HIS A 198 -15.40 -3.81 -4.33
C HIS A 198 -16.19 -2.55 -3.99
N ASP A 199 -17.27 -2.70 -3.21
CA ASP A 199 -18.22 -1.61 -2.94
C ASP A 199 -17.62 -0.50 -2.09
N SER A 200 -16.63 -0.81 -1.24
CA SER A 200 -15.99 0.17 -0.36
C SER A 200 -15.17 1.22 -1.11
N TYR A 201 -14.66 0.90 -2.30
CA TYR A 201 -13.84 1.80 -3.12
C TYR A 201 -14.41 1.99 -4.52
N TYR A 202 -15.66 1.60 -4.76
CA TYR A 202 -16.31 1.72 -6.06
C TYR A 202 -16.62 3.18 -6.42
N SER A 203 -16.93 4.01 -5.42
CA SER A 203 -17.28 5.43 -5.60
C SER A 203 -16.24 6.33 -4.94
N LEU A 204 -15.80 7.36 -5.68
CA LEU A 204 -14.86 8.37 -5.19
C LEU A 204 -15.56 9.74 -5.13
N ALA A 205 -15.67 10.30 -3.93
CA ALA A 205 -16.21 11.64 -3.72
C ALA A 205 -15.16 12.74 -3.91
N GLU A 206 -15.52 13.81 -4.61
CA GLU A 206 -14.66 14.98 -4.92
C GLU A 206 -14.00 15.59 -3.67
N LYS A 207 -14.74 15.68 -2.56
CA LYS A 207 -14.28 16.28 -1.30
C LYS A 207 -13.04 15.61 -0.71
N HIS A 208 -12.77 14.36 -1.06
CA HIS A 208 -11.67 13.57 -0.53
C HIS A 208 -10.48 13.44 -1.49
N CYS A 209 -10.43 14.20 -2.60
CA CYS A 209 -9.34 14.12 -3.57
C CYS A 209 -7.94 14.34 -2.96
N ASN A 210 -7.80 15.20 -1.94
CA ASN A 210 -6.53 15.37 -1.22
C ASN A 210 -6.06 14.07 -0.52
N LEU A 211 -7.00 13.30 0.04
CA LEU A 211 -6.70 12.01 0.65
C LEU A 211 -6.38 10.98 -0.42
N TYR A 212 -7.17 10.90 -1.49
CA TYR A 212 -6.91 9.99 -2.60
C TYR A 212 -5.55 10.24 -3.25
N LEU A 213 -5.15 11.51 -3.38
CA LEU A 213 -3.82 11.88 -3.88
C LEU A 213 -2.72 11.33 -2.95
N SER A 214 -2.86 11.49 -1.64
CA SER A 214 -1.90 10.92 -0.69
C SER A 214 -1.78 9.40 -0.84
N TRP A 215 -2.91 8.71 -1.03
CA TRP A 215 -2.91 7.25 -1.20
C TRP A 215 -2.29 6.84 -2.54
N ALA A 216 -2.63 7.56 -3.61
CA ALA A 216 -2.11 7.33 -4.96
C ALA A 216 -0.59 7.52 -5.07
N ILE A 217 0.01 8.33 -4.19
CA ILE A 217 1.45 8.61 -4.20
C ILE A 217 2.23 7.69 -3.25
N TYR A 218 1.73 7.50 -2.02
CA TYR A 218 2.51 6.82 -0.98
C TYR A 218 2.32 5.30 -0.95
N LEU A 219 1.21 4.78 -1.47
CA LEU A 219 0.87 3.35 -1.42
C LEU A 219 1.31 2.49 -2.62
N PRO A 220 1.63 3.01 -3.83
CA PRO A 220 2.00 2.17 -4.98
C PRO A 220 3.13 1.17 -4.71
N TRP A 221 4.20 1.57 -4.01
CA TRP A 221 5.29 0.65 -3.64
C TRP A 221 4.81 -0.51 -2.75
N GLN A 222 3.95 -0.21 -1.77
CA GLN A 222 3.37 -1.23 -0.90
C GLN A 222 2.42 -2.15 -1.67
N PHE A 223 1.64 -1.58 -2.59
CA PHE A 223 0.73 -2.33 -3.44
C PHE A 223 1.49 -3.31 -4.35
N TRP A 224 2.61 -2.89 -4.94
CA TRP A 224 3.48 -3.79 -5.71
C TRP A 224 3.99 -4.96 -4.88
N ASN A 225 4.44 -4.70 -3.65
CA ASN A 225 4.88 -5.75 -2.72
C ASN A 225 3.75 -6.74 -2.41
N TYR A 226 2.52 -6.27 -2.27
CA TYR A 226 1.36 -7.14 -2.06
C TYR A 226 1.04 -7.99 -3.29
N LEU A 227 1.11 -7.42 -4.50
CA LEU A 227 0.93 -8.19 -5.74
C LEU A 227 2.01 -9.26 -5.90
N LYS A 228 3.26 -8.93 -5.54
CA LYS A 228 4.36 -9.89 -5.53
C LYS A 228 4.13 -11.01 -4.52
N THR A 229 3.65 -10.67 -3.32
CA THR A 229 3.31 -11.68 -2.29
C THR A 229 2.18 -12.60 -2.77
N LEU A 230 1.18 -12.07 -3.46
CA LEU A 230 0.14 -12.86 -4.11
C LEU A 230 0.74 -13.78 -5.18
N TYR A 231 1.62 -13.27 -6.04
CA TYR A 231 2.31 -14.06 -7.07
C TYR A 231 3.12 -15.21 -6.45
N ASP A 232 3.96 -14.93 -5.45
CA ASP A 232 4.77 -15.93 -4.78
C ASP A 232 3.89 -17.00 -4.11
N SER A 233 2.78 -16.60 -3.48
CA SER A 233 1.82 -17.55 -2.90
C SER A 233 1.05 -18.36 -3.93
N PHE A 234 0.79 -17.79 -5.12
CA PHE A 234 0.17 -18.46 -6.24
C PHE A 234 1.12 -19.52 -6.82
N CYS A 235 2.38 -19.16 -7.08
CA CYS A 235 3.41 -20.11 -7.50
C CYS A 235 3.69 -21.19 -6.44
N GLY A 236 3.53 -20.83 -5.16
CA GLY A 236 3.62 -21.70 -3.98
C GLY A 236 2.57 -22.81 -3.88
N ILE A 237 1.50 -22.79 -4.69
CA ILE A 237 0.38 -23.74 -4.56
C ILE A 237 0.83 -25.18 -4.87
N SER A 238 0.62 -26.08 -3.92
CA SER A 238 0.77 -27.52 -4.11
C SER A 238 -0.51 -28.13 -4.67
N CYS A 239 -0.57 -28.42 -5.97
CA CYS A 239 -1.76 -29.01 -6.60
C CYS A 239 -2.14 -30.39 -6.04
N GLN A 240 -1.17 -31.12 -5.47
CA GLN A 240 -1.38 -32.44 -4.89
C GLN A 240 -2.22 -32.35 -3.62
N ASP A 241 -1.89 -31.43 -2.72
CA ASP A 241 -2.57 -31.24 -1.43
C ASP A 241 -4.02 -30.79 -1.63
N TRP A 242 -4.29 -30.08 -2.72
CA TRP A 242 -5.63 -29.62 -3.10
C TRP A 242 -6.44 -30.63 -3.92
N GLY A 243 -5.93 -31.86 -4.11
CA GLY A 243 -6.66 -32.98 -4.70
C GLY A 243 -6.81 -32.92 -6.23
N CYS A 244 -5.86 -32.33 -6.96
CA CYS A 244 -5.89 -32.30 -8.42
C CYS A 244 -5.63 -33.69 -9.01
N SER A 245 -6.66 -34.31 -9.62
CA SER A 245 -6.57 -35.66 -10.21
C SER A 245 -5.42 -35.85 -11.20
N GLY A 246 -5.14 -34.83 -12.02
CA GLY A 246 -4.04 -34.83 -12.99
C GLY A 246 -2.64 -34.74 -12.39
N CYS A 247 -2.52 -34.26 -11.15
CA CYS A 247 -1.26 -34.12 -10.41
C CYS A 247 -1.03 -35.22 -9.36
N LEU A 248 -2.04 -36.02 -9.02
CA LEU A 248 -1.90 -37.14 -8.07
C LEU A 248 -0.99 -38.27 -8.58
N ARG A 249 -0.76 -38.38 -9.89
CA ARG A 249 -0.09 -39.52 -10.53
C ARG A 249 1.29 -39.21 -11.15
N GLY A 250 2.03 -38.20 -10.69
CA GLY A 250 3.43 -38.10 -11.13
C GLY A 250 4.25 -36.93 -10.65
N ASP A 251 5.57 -37.10 -10.76
CA ASP A 251 6.67 -36.18 -10.41
C ASP A 251 6.68 -34.82 -11.16
N LYS A 252 5.64 -34.54 -11.95
CA LYS A 252 5.57 -33.39 -12.86
C LYS A 252 5.02 -32.14 -12.18
N CYS A 253 4.12 -32.27 -11.20
CA CYS A 253 3.58 -31.12 -10.47
C CYS A 253 4.47 -30.83 -9.25
N LYS A 254 5.52 -30.02 -9.42
CA LYS A 254 6.42 -29.65 -8.33
C LYS A 254 5.81 -28.56 -7.45
N THR A 255 5.92 -28.72 -6.13
CA THR A 255 5.57 -27.69 -5.14
C THR A 255 6.39 -26.42 -5.40
N GLY A 256 5.75 -25.25 -5.34
CA GLY A 256 6.43 -23.96 -5.58
C GLY A 256 6.61 -23.57 -7.04
N LYS A 257 6.15 -24.39 -8.00
CA LYS A 257 6.18 -24.08 -9.44
C LYS A 257 4.80 -24.09 -10.07
N HIS A 258 3.77 -23.74 -9.32
CA HIS A 258 2.41 -23.64 -9.86
C HIS A 258 2.35 -22.54 -10.93
N GLY A 259 1.73 -22.84 -12.08
CA GLY A 259 1.60 -21.88 -13.19
C GLY A 259 2.82 -21.76 -14.11
N THR A 260 4.00 -22.28 -13.74
CA THR A 260 5.20 -22.32 -14.60
C THR A 260 5.20 -23.60 -15.46
N ASP A 261 5.55 -23.49 -16.75
CA ASP A 261 5.82 -24.61 -17.67
C ASP A 261 4.82 -25.78 -17.63
N TYR A 262 3.53 -25.48 -17.49
CA TYR A 262 2.45 -26.48 -17.39
C TYR A 262 2.56 -27.45 -16.20
N ASN A 263 3.24 -27.03 -15.12
CA ASN A 263 3.36 -27.81 -13.87
C ASN A 263 2.03 -27.96 -13.08
N CYS A 264 0.93 -27.35 -13.53
CA CYS A 264 -0.43 -27.66 -13.06
C CYS A 264 -1.25 -28.22 -14.22
N ARG A 265 -1.85 -29.40 -14.00
CA ARG A 265 -2.73 -30.11 -14.95
C ARG A 265 -4.21 -29.88 -14.63
N CYS A 266 -4.50 -28.73 -14.04
CA CYS A 266 -5.84 -28.35 -13.64
C CYS A 266 -6.63 -27.98 -14.90
N TRP A 267 -7.86 -28.48 -15.03
CA TRP A 267 -8.68 -28.27 -16.24
C TRP A 267 -8.96 -26.79 -16.53
N SER A 268 -9.03 -25.97 -15.49
CA SER A 268 -9.12 -24.52 -15.61
C SER A 268 -8.63 -23.86 -14.32
N VAL A 269 -8.40 -22.55 -14.36
CA VAL A 269 -8.08 -21.75 -13.17
C VAL A 269 -9.19 -21.83 -12.12
N VAL A 270 -10.46 -21.82 -12.55
CA VAL A 270 -11.63 -21.88 -11.68
C VAL A 270 -11.78 -23.24 -11.00
N LYS A 271 -11.49 -24.34 -11.70
CA LYS A 271 -11.56 -25.70 -11.14
C LYS A 271 -10.37 -26.02 -10.22
N CYS A 272 -9.36 -25.16 -10.15
CA CYS A 272 -8.24 -25.34 -9.24
C CYS A 272 -8.61 -24.88 -7.82
N ARG A 273 -8.88 -25.85 -6.93
CA ARG A 273 -9.24 -25.58 -5.52
C ARG A 273 -8.16 -24.78 -4.78
N GLY A 274 -6.89 -25.03 -5.08
CA GLY A 274 -5.78 -24.29 -4.50
C GLY A 274 -5.83 -22.80 -4.86
N VAL A 275 -6.10 -22.48 -6.14
CA VAL A 275 -6.23 -21.09 -6.60
C VAL A 275 -7.40 -20.41 -5.91
N GLN A 276 -8.57 -21.06 -5.86
CA GLN A 276 -9.74 -20.51 -5.20
C GLN A 276 -9.46 -20.20 -3.71
N SER A 277 -8.79 -21.11 -3.00
CA SER A 277 -8.41 -20.90 -1.60
C SER A 277 -7.42 -19.76 -1.44
N THR A 278 -6.40 -19.68 -2.30
CA THR A 278 -5.42 -18.59 -2.26
C THR A 278 -6.09 -17.25 -2.53
N PHE A 279 -6.91 -17.13 -3.58
CA PHE A 279 -7.63 -15.89 -3.87
C PHE A 279 -8.49 -15.44 -2.69
N TYR A 280 -9.26 -16.37 -2.10
CA TYR A 280 -10.09 -16.04 -0.93
C TYR A 280 -9.23 -15.60 0.26
N SER A 281 -8.08 -16.22 0.51
CA SER A 281 -7.16 -15.82 1.60
C SER A 281 -6.61 -14.40 1.44
N TYR A 282 -6.47 -13.92 0.20
CA TYR A 282 -6.09 -12.55 -0.11
C TYR A 282 -7.30 -11.62 -0.29
N GLY A 283 -8.53 -12.10 -0.11
CA GLY A 283 -9.75 -11.31 -0.22
C GLY A 283 -10.24 -11.06 -1.64
N PHE A 284 -9.98 -12.00 -2.54
CA PHE A 284 -10.48 -12.02 -3.91
C PHE A 284 -11.42 -13.19 -4.17
N THR A 285 -12.31 -13.00 -5.14
CA THR A 285 -13.10 -14.05 -5.80
C THR A 285 -12.85 -14.00 -7.31
N PHE A 286 -13.31 -15.02 -8.03
CA PHE A 286 -13.35 -14.93 -9.49
C PHE A 286 -14.36 -13.86 -9.90
N GLY A 287 -14.00 -12.99 -10.85
CA GLY A 287 -14.91 -11.94 -11.31
C GLY A 287 -16.07 -12.50 -12.11
N ASP A 288 -15.78 -13.39 -13.05
CA ASP A 288 -16.80 -14.16 -13.74
C ASP A 288 -16.30 -15.58 -14.01
N ALA A 289 -16.73 -16.50 -13.13
CA ALA A 289 -16.38 -17.90 -13.24
C ALA A 289 -16.99 -18.57 -14.48
N LYS A 290 -18.09 -18.04 -15.03
CA LYS A 290 -18.77 -18.63 -16.17
C LYS A 290 -17.99 -18.38 -17.46
N THR A 291 -17.53 -17.14 -17.68
CA THR A 291 -16.71 -16.79 -18.85
C THR A 291 -15.35 -17.48 -18.81
N LEU A 292 -14.70 -17.56 -17.64
CA LEU A 292 -13.43 -18.29 -17.48
C LEU A 292 -13.54 -19.81 -17.73
N LEU A 293 -14.75 -20.37 -17.69
CA LEU A 293 -15.05 -21.79 -17.95
C LEU A 293 -15.63 -22.03 -19.34
N ASP A 294 -15.92 -20.98 -20.10
CA ASP A 294 -16.46 -21.11 -21.45
C ASP A 294 -15.45 -21.80 -22.37
N GLU A 295 -15.91 -22.68 -23.25
CA GLU A 295 -15.04 -23.51 -24.10
C GLU A 295 -14.19 -22.66 -25.04
N ASN A 296 -14.72 -21.51 -25.45
CA ASN A 296 -14.03 -20.55 -26.32
C ASN A 296 -13.02 -19.69 -25.55
N GLU A 297 -13.27 -19.39 -24.27
CA GLU A 297 -12.47 -18.46 -23.44
C GLU A 297 -11.71 -19.15 -22.31
N LEU A 298 -11.55 -20.48 -22.40
CA LEU A 298 -11.05 -21.29 -21.29
C LEU A 298 -9.65 -20.85 -20.83
N ARG A 299 -9.55 -20.45 -19.55
CA ARG A 299 -8.30 -19.97 -18.95
C ARG A 299 -7.68 -20.99 -18.00
N TYR A 300 -6.36 -21.13 -18.11
CA TYR A 300 -5.57 -22.01 -17.27
C TYR A 300 -4.79 -21.26 -16.20
N CYS A 301 -4.29 -21.97 -15.18
CA CYS A 301 -3.47 -21.37 -14.13
C CYS A 301 -2.18 -20.70 -14.65
N HIS A 302 -1.60 -21.21 -15.74
CA HIS A 302 -0.40 -20.62 -16.33
C HIS A 302 -0.67 -19.28 -17.02
N ASP A 303 -1.88 -19.09 -17.59
CA ASP A 303 -2.28 -17.82 -18.21
C ASP A 303 -2.36 -16.71 -17.17
N PHE A 304 -3.01 -16.98 -16.03
CA PHE A 304 -3.06 -16.05 -14.90
C PHE A 304 -1.67 -15.76 -14.33
N CYS A 305 -0.85 -16.80 -14.13
CA CYS A 305 0.51 -16.67 -13.59
C CYS A 305 1.35 -15.72 -14.45
N LYS A 306 1.35 -15.93 -15.77
CA LYS A 306 2.06 -15.09 -16.73
C LYS A 306 1.51 -13.68 -16.78
N GLN A 307 0.18 -13.51 -16.72
CA GLN A 307 -0.42 -12.18 -16.72
C GLN A 307 -0.03 -11.39 -15.47
N LEU A 308 -0.01 -12.02 -14.29
CA LEU A 308 0.43 -11.38 -13.06
C LEU A 308 1.92 -11.03 -13.10
N GLU A 309 2.76 -11.91 -13.66
CA GLU A 309 4.19 -11.64 -13.89
C GLU A 309 4.42 -10.46 -14.84
N ASN A 310 3.65 -10.39 -15.93
CA ASN A 310 3.71 -9.28 -16.89
C ASN A 310 3.38 -7.95 -16.22
N ILE A 311 2.39 -7.90 -15.32
CA ILE A 311 2.02 -6.68 -14.60
C ILE A 311 3.12 -6.25 -13.64
N LEU A 312 3.68 -7.20 -12.86
CA LEU A 312 4.76 -6.92 -11.92
C LEU A 312 6.01 -6.36 -12.59
N ASN A 313 6.29 -6.82 -13.81
CA ASN A 313 7.44 -6.39 -14.61
C ASN A 313 7.12 -5.33 -15.67
N SER A 314 5.87 -4.82 -15.69
CA SER A 314 5.40 -3.91 -16.72
C SER A 314 6.13 -2.57 -16.67
N GLN A 315 6.30 -1.96 -17.85
CA GLN A 315 6.82 -0.61 -18.00
C GLN A 315 5.89 0.39 -17.30
N PHE A 316 4.57 0.24 -17.46
CA PHE A 316 3.59 1.15 -16.84
C PHE A 316 3.70 1.20 -15.31
N PHE A 317 3.89 0.05 -14.65
CA PHE A 317 4.03 0.05 -13.19
C PHE A 317 5.37 0.68 -12.76
N LYS A 318 6.45 0.49 -13.52
CA LYS A 318 7.74 1.14 -13.26
C LYS A 318 7.66 2.65 -13.45
N ASP A 319 7.04 3.09 -14.54
CA ASP A 319 6.85 4.51 -14.85
C ASP A 319 5.96 5.17 -13.78
N LEU A 320 4.91 4.48 -13.31
CA LEU A 320 4.10 4.94 -12.18
C LEU A 320 4.94 5.16 -10.93
N LEU A 321 5.73 4.16 -10.50
CA LEU A 321 6.57 4.26 -9.31
C LEU A 321 7.59 5.41 -9.45
N GLN A 322 8.22 5.53 -10.62
CA GLN A 322 9.15 6.61 -10.92
C GLN A 322 8.47 7.99 -10.82
N LYS A 323 7.28 8.16 -11.40
CA LYS A 323 6.53 9.43 -11.34
C LYS A 323 6.05 9.75 -9.93
N CYS A 324 5.69 8.75 -9.13
CA CYS A 324 5.39 8.96 -7.71
C CYS A 324 6.62 9.46 -6.93
N ASP A 325 7.78 8.84 -7.14
CA ASP A 325 9.04 9.23 -6.50
C ASP A 325 9.49 10.64 -6.94
N GLU A 326 9.37 10.95 -8.24
CA GLU A 326 9.64 12.28 -8.81
C GLU A 326 8.73 13.35 -8.21
N PHE A 327 7.44 13.05 -8.04
CA PHE A 327 6.49 13.95 -7.41
C PHE A 327 6.84 14.21 -5.93
N ILE A 328 7.13 13.15 -5.16
CA ILE A 328 7.54 13.27 -3.75
C ILE A 328 8.83 14.09 -3.63
N PHE A 329 9.80 13.83 -4.50
CA PHE A 329 11.06 14.54 -4.52
C PHE A 329 10.86 16.03 -4.83
N THR A 330 10.10 16.34 -5.88
CA THR A 330 9.82 17.73 -6.30
C THR A 330 9.19 18.56 -5.18
N ILE A 331 8.24 17.99 -4.43
CA ILE A 331 7.61 18.67 -3.28
C ILE A 331 8.60 18.88 -2.13
N ARG A 332 9.51 17.93 -1.91
CA ARG A 332 10.47 17.96 -0.79
C ARG A 332 11.76 18.68 -1.10
N ALA A 333 12.11 18.84 -2.38
CA ALA A 333 13.33 19.49 -2.85
C ALA A 333 13.60 20.84 -2.16
N PRO A 334 12.66 21.80 -2.08
CA PRO A 334 12.92 23.08 -1.41
C PRO A 334 13.30 22.90 0.06
N PHE A 335 12.65 21.98 0.78
CA PHE A 335 12.97 21.69 2.18
C PHE A 335 14.32 20.98 2.34
N LEU A 336 14.65 20.06 1.43
CA LEU A 336 15.94 19.37 1.41
C LEU A 336 17.09 20.37 1.20
N TRP A 337 16.97 21.26 0.21
CA TRP A 337 17.99 22.28 -0.06
C TRP A 337 18.11 23.31 1.05
N MET A 338 16.98 23.74 1.64
CA MET A 338 17.00 24.61 2.83
C MET A 338 17.70 23.94 4.00
N THR A 339 17.46 22.65 4.22
CA THR A 339 18.14 21.88 5.28
C THR A 339 19.63 21.84 5.00
N VAL A 340 20.04 21.41 3.80
CA VAL A 340 21.47 21.37 3.39
C VAL A 340 22.16 22.72 3.55
N ALA A 341 21.50 23.82 3.17
CA ALA A 341 22.02 25.18 3.33
C ALA A 341 22.18 25.58 4.82
N LEU A 342 21.23 25.22 5.69
CA LEU A 342 21.32 25.48 7.13
C LEU A 342 22.46 24.68 7.77
N TRP A 343 22.63 23.41 7.39
CA TRP A 343 23.74 22.58 7.86
C TRP A 343 25.09 23.09 7.37
N SER A 344 25.20 23.49 6.10
CA SER A 344 26.44 24.04 5.55
C SER A 344 26.81 25.37 6.20
N LEU A 345 25.84 26.25 6.45
CA LEU A 345 26.04 27.52 7.15
C LEU A 345 26.44 27.32 8.61
N SER A 346 25.81 26.37 9.30
CA SER A 346 26.17 25.99 10.67
C SER A 346 27.61 25.46 10.75
N LEU A 347 27.98 24.56 9.83
CA LEU A 347 29.33 24.01 9.75
C LEU A 347 30.35 25.10 9.44
N PHE A 348 30.05 25.98 8.49
CA PHE A 348 30.88 27.15 8.16
C PHE A 348 31.08 28.07 9.38
N TYR A 349 30.01 28.37 10.13
CA TYR A 349 30.10 29.17 11.36
C TYR A 349 31.04 28.52 12.39
N LEU A 350 30.93 27.21 12.61
CA LEU A 350 31.81 26.48 13.53
C LEU A 350 33.27 26.55 13.08
N ILE A 351 33.55 26.40 11.78
CA ILE A 351 34.90 26.55 11.22
C ILE A 351 35.42 27.97 11.47
N CYS A 352 34.63 29.01 11.17
CA CYS A 352 35.02 30.40 11.38
C CYS A 352 35.34 30.70 12.85
N VAL A 353 34.55 30.18 13.79
CA VAL A 353 34.82 30.35 15.23
C VAL A 353 36.10 29.59 15.64
N MET A 354 36.30 28.36 15.16
CA MET A 354 37.50 27.57 15.49
C MET A 354 38.77 28.20 14.91
N VAL A 355 38.75 28.62 13.64
CA VAL A 355 39.87 29.32 12.99
C VAL A 355 40.12 30.66 13.65
N GLY A 356 39.08 31.48 13.88
CA GLY A 356 39.22 32.75 14.57
C GLY A 356 39.80 32.60 15.98
N ARG A 357 39.41 31.56 16.73
CA ARG A 357 40.00 31.23 18.04
C ARG A 357 41.46 30.80 17.90
N LEU A 358 41.80 29.99 16.90
CA LEU A 358 43.17 29.54 16.65
C LEU A 358 44.08 30.70 16.22
N ASP A 359 43.60 31.59 15.35
CA ASP A 359 44.32 32.79 14.91
C ASP A 359 44.51 33.77 16.06
N VAL A 360 43.50 33.99 16.90
CA VAL A 360 43.65 34.81 18.12
C VAL A 360 44.67 34.18 19.06
N LEU A 361 44.67 32.85 19.25
CA LEU A 361 45.68 32.16 20.06
C LEU A 361 47.08 32.26 19.42
N HIS A 362 47.18 32.13 18.10
CA HIS A 362 48.43 32.18 17.36
C HIS A 362 49.03 33.59 17.37
N ILE A 363 48.25 34.62 17.07
CA ILE A 363 48.62 36.03 17.17
C ILE A 363 49.00 36.39 18.60
N ARG A 364 48.26 35.92 19.62
CA ARG A 364 48.59 36.16 21.03
C ARG A 364 49.84 35.39 21.49
N SER A 365 50.17 34.26 20.86
CA SER A 365 51.42 33.54 21.10
C SER A 365 52.62 34.28 20.51
N HIS A 366 52.46 34.95 19.36
CA HIS A 366 53.48 35.80 18.75
C HIS A 366 53.58 37.19 19.41
N LEU A 367 52.47 37.70 19.95
CA LEU A 367 52.41 38.90 20.81
C LEU A 367 52.73 38.59 22.27
N ARG A 368 53.33 37.43 22.60
CA ARG A 368 53.98 37.26 23.89
C ARG A 368 55.07 38.31 24.00
N ILE A 369 54.73 39.33 24.79
CA ILE A 369 55.61 40.38 25.27
C ILE A 369 56.97 39.74 25.62
N PRO A 370 58.09 40.36 25.21
CA PRO A 370 59.45 39.91 25.52
C PRO A 370 59.78 40.09 27.02
N SER A 371 58.89 39.68 27.92
CA SER A 371 59.07 39.67 29.37
C SER A 371 59.33 38.25 29.91
N SER A 372 59.18 37.19 29.10
CA SER A 372 59.45 35.81 29.55
C SER A 372 60.93 35.54 29.86
N HIS A 373 61.87 36.33 29.33
CA HIS A 373 63.29 36.20 29.63
C HIS A 373 63.77 37.15 30.75
N ARG A 374 62.85 37.88 31.41
CA ARG A 374 63.16 38.79 32.52
C ARG A 374 62.60 38.35 33.88
N ILE A 375 62.42 37.05 34.08
CA ILE A 375 62.31 36.51 35.44
C ILE A 375 63.73 36.44 36.00
N THR A 376 64.19 37.55 36.57
CA THR A 376 65.38 37.55 37.43
C THR A 376 65.12 36.59 38.59
N ALA A 377 66.02 35.64 38.85
CA ALA A 377 65.88 34.65 39.93
C ALA A 377 65.59 35.27 41.31
N GLN A 378 65.93 36.55 41.50
CA GLN A 378 65.58 37.35 42.68
C GLN A 378 64.06 37.52 42.88
N SER A 379 63.27 37.61 41.80
CA SER A 379 61.79 37.71 41.90
C SER A 379 61.13 36.43 42.42
N LEU A 380 61.73 35.25 42.16
CA LEU A 380 61.25 33.97 42.69
C LEU A 380 61.58 33.80 44.18
N LEU A 381 62.74 34.29 44.63
CA LEU A 381 63.08 34.31 46.06
C LEU A 381 62.24 35.32 46.85
N ALA A 382 61.93 36.48 46.27
CA ALA A 382 61.00 37.43 46.88
C ALA A 382 59.58 36.85 47.00
N ALA A 383 59.08 36.14 45.99
CA ALA A 383 57.77 35.49 46.05
C ALA A 383 57.69 34.37 47.11
N ALA A 384 58.78 33.62 47.33
CA ALA A 384 58.85 32.63 48.40
C ALA A 384 58.80 33.26 49.81
N GLN A 385 59.35 34.47 49.98
CA GLN A 385 59.23 35.24 51.23
C GLN A 385 57.84 35.87 51.39
N VAL A 386 57.21 36.34 50.30
CA VAL A 386 55.85 36.92 50.33
C VAL A 386 54.78 35.85 50.59
N GLY A 387 54.95 34.62 50.12
CA GLY A 387 54.06 33.49 50.46
C GLY A 387 54.03 33.17 51.97
N ARG A 388 55.05 33.58 52.73
CA ARG A 388 55.09 33.47 54.19
C ARG A 388 54.37 34.63 54.90
N LEU A 389 54.18 35.76 54.22
CA LEU A 389 53.45 36.94 54.72
C LEU A 389 51.98 36.98 54.28
N ALA A 390 51.63 36.37 53.15
CA ALA A 390 50.26 36.30 52.62
C ALA A 390 49.33 35.30 53.37
N LYS A 391 49.77 34.72 54.49
CA LYS A 391 48.95 33.85 55.34
C LYS A 391 48.15 34.60 56.42
N ILE A 392 48.22 35.93 56.42
CA ILE A 392 47.49 36.79 57.35
C ILE A 392 46.75 37.85 56.54
N SER A 393 45.47 38.06 56.89
CA SER A 393 44.47 38.98 56.33
C SER A 393 43.78 38.50 55.05
N TYR A 394 42.59 37.89 55.17
CA TYR A 394 41.29 38.57 55.14
C TYR A 394 41.11 39.39 53.85
N LEU A 395 40.20 38.93 52.99
CA LEU A 395 39.48 39.59 51.89
C LEU A 395 39.55 38.77 50.59
N GLN A 396 38.66 37.78 50.52
CA GLN A 396 38.03 37.37 49.26
C GLN A 396 36.89 38.34 48.94
N PRO A 397 36.74 38.76 47.69
CA PRO A 397 35.47 38.70 46.97
C PRO A 397 35.38 37.43 46.11
#